data_AF-A0A959H3I7-F1
#
_entry.id   AF-A0A959H3I7-F1
#
_cell.length_a   1.000
_cell.length_b   1.000
_cell.length_c   1.000
_cell.angle_alpha   90.00
_cell.angle_beta   90.00
_cell.angle_gamma   90.00
#
_symmetry.space_group_name_H-M   'P 1'
#
loop_
_entity.id
_entity.type
_entity.pdbx_description
1 polymer ?
#
loop_
_entity_poly.entity_id
_entity_poly.type
_entity_poly.pdbx_seq_one_letter_code
_entity_poly.pdbx_strand_id
1 'polypeptide(L)'
;YSTEYALYLEDDMQFGALKANLGVHASGFMVDDKFYSSVQPRLGLRYLLGSNWSLKGSFATMTQFINLLTSESFSLPTDLWVP
;
A
#
# COMPACT_ATOMS: atom_id res chain seq x y z
N TYR A 1 9.28 12.61 -17.28
CA TYR A 1 8.26 13.05 -16.30
C TYR A 1 7.48 11.83 -15.87
N SER A 2 7.16 11.66 -14.57
CA SER A 2 6.33 10.55 -14.11
C SER A 2 4.98 11.06 -13.58
N THR A 3 3.93 10.28 -13.82
CA THR A 3 2.57 10.57 -13.36
C THR A 3 2.02 9.35 -12.63
N GLU A 4 1.40 9.56 -11.47
CA GLU A 4 0.74 8.51 -10.69
C GLU A 4 -0.77 8.76 -10.64
N TYR A 5 -1.53 7.68 -10.76
CA TYR A 5 -2.98 7.64 -10.69
C TYR A 5 -3.39 6.66 -9.59
N ALA A 6 -4.40 7.01 -8.82
CA ALA A 6 -4.95 6.16 -7.78
C ALA A 6 -6.48 6.27 -7.78
N LEU A 7 -7.14 5.13 -7.65
CA LEU A 7 -8.58 5.02 -7.47
C LEU A 7 -8.86 4.11 -6.28
N TYR A 8 -9.76 4.57 -5.41
CA TYR A 8 -10.10 3.86 -4.18
C TYR A 8 -11.60 3.71 -4.05
N LEU A 9 -12.03 2.48 -3.73
CA LEU A 9 -13.41 2.16 -3.40
C LEU A 9 -13.41 1.24 -2.19
N GLU A 10 -14.18 1.57 -1.17
CA GLU A 10 -14.33 0.76 0.04
C GLU A 10 -15.77 0.84 0.54
N ASP A 11 -16.24 -0.27 1.10
CA ASP A 11 -17.54 -0.37 1.76
C ASP A 11 -17.43 -1.17 3.07
N ASP A 12 -18.16 -0.71 4.08
CA ASP A 12 -18.29 -1.33 5.40
C ASP A 12 -19.70 -1.90 5.54
N MET A 13 -19.81 -3.22 5.45
CA MET A 13 -21.08 -3.92 5.50
C MET A 13 -21.28 -4.59 6.85
N GLN A 14 -22.51 -4.55 7.35
CA GLN A 14 -22.91 -5.29 8.54
C GLN A 14 -24.14 -6.15 8.27
N PHE A 15 -23.98 -7.45 8.52
CA PHE A 15 -25.01 -8.46 8.35
C PHE A 15 -25.17 -9.24 9.67
N GLY A 16 -25.97 -8.67 10.58
CA GLY A 16 -26.17 -9.25 11.91
C GLY A 16 -24.86 -9.36 12.69
N ALA A 17 -24.46 -10.60 12.99
CA ALA A 17 -23.23 -10.92 13.74
C ALA A 17 -21.94 -10.80 12.89
N LEU A 18 -22.07 -10.70 11.55
CA LEU A 18 -20.96 -10.53 10.63
C LEU A 18 -20.76 -9.04 10.30
N LYS A 19 -19.52 -8.56 10.40
CA LYS A 19 -19.07 -7.31 9.81
C LYS A 19 -18.04 -7.63 8.72
N ALA A 20 -18.21 -7.03 7.55
CA ALA A 20 -17.28 -7.14 6.44
C ALA A 20 -16.83 -5.74 6.03
N ASN A 21 -15.55 -5.58 5.74
CA ASN A 21 -14.97 -4.39 5.13
C ASN A 21 -14.34 -4.85 3.82
N LEU A 22 -14.81 -4.32 2.71
CA LEU A 22 -14.39 -4.71 1.37
C LEU A 22 -13.88 -3.45 0.68
N GLY A 23 -12.61 -3.46 0.32
CA GLY A 23 -11.94 -2.37 -0.35
C GLY A 23 -11.14 -2.84 -1.55
N VAL A 24 -10.97 -1.95 -2.51
CA VAL A 24 -10.05 -2.11 -3.62
C VAL A 24 -9.35 -0.78 -3.88
N HIS A 25 -8.03 -0.85 -3.99
CA HIS A 25 -7.22 0.25 -4.46
C HIS A 25 -6.61 -0.13 -5.82
N ALA A 26 -6.83 0.69 -6.83
CA ALA A 26 -6.19 0.55 -8.13
C ALA A 26 -5.18 1.68 -8.29
N SER A 27 -3.93 1.35 -8.58
CA SER A 27 -2.88 2.34 -8.83
C SER A 27 -2.23 2.14 -10.18
N GLY A 28 -1.85 3.26 -10.80
CA GLY A 28 -1.16 3.31 -12.08
C GLY A 28 0.01 4.29 -12.00
N PHE A 29 1.19 3.85 -12.42
CA PHE A 29 2.39 4.66 -12.44
C PHE A 29 2.95 4.69 -13.86
N MET A 30 2.96 5.89 -14.45
CA MET A 30 3.48 6.14 -15.79
C MET A 30 4.82 6.84 -15.67
N VAL A 31 5.86 6.27 -16.29
CA VAL A 31 7.19 6.88 -16.38
C VAL A 31 7.74 6.64 -17.78
N ASP A 32 8.13 7.73 -18.43
CA ASP A 32 8.55 7.73 -19.84
C ASP A 32 7.53 6.98 -20.72
N ASP A 33 7.92 5.86 -21.35
CA ASP A 33 7.05 5.02 -22.19
C ASP A 33 6.55 3.74 -21.48
N LYS A 34 6.67 3.64 -20.16
CA LYS A 34 6.24 2.45 -19.39
C LYS A 34 5.12 2.79 -18.43
N PHE A 35 4.07 1.98 -18.48
CA PHE A 35 2.95 2.02 -17.55
C PHE A 35 2.97 0.79 -16.65
N TYR A 36 3.05 1.03 -15.35
CA TYR A 36 2.93 0.02 -14.31
C TYR A 36 1.56 0.16 -13.65
N SER A 37 0.88 -0.95 -13.40
CA SER A 37 -0.43 -0.94 -12.74
C SER A 37 -0.50 -1.99 -11.65
N SER A 38 -1.25 -1.72 -10.60
CA SER A 38 -1.52 -2.69 -9.53
C SER A 38 -2.95 -2.60 -9.04
N VAL A 39 -3.55 -3.75 -8.76
CA VAL A 39 -4.84 -3.88 -8.09
C VAL A 39 -4.59 -4.47 -6.70
N GLN A 40 -5.04 -3.75 -5.69
CA GLN A 40 -4.74 -4.00 -4.29
C GLN A 40 -6.05 -4.21 -3.52
N PRO A 41 -6.61 -5.44 -3.53
CA PRO A 41 -7.78 -5.77 -2.73
C PRO A 41 -7.47 -5.67 -1.24
N ARG A 42 -8.49 -5.30 -0.46
CA ARG A 42 -8.50 -5.26 1.00
C ARG A 42 -9.79 -5.88 1.49
N LEU A 43 -9.68 -6.91 2.32
CA LEU A 43 -10.79 -7.66 2.86
C LEU A 43 -10.60 -7.76 4.37
N GLY A 44 -11.60 -7.34 5.13
CA GLY A 44 -11.68 -7.51 6.57
C GLY A 44 -12.99 -8.19 6.94
N LEU A 45 -12.93 -9.24 7.74
CA LEU A 45 -14.11 -9.96 8.23
C LEU A 45 -14.04 -10.08 9.74
N ARG A 46 -15.19 -9.89 10.38
CA ARG A 46 -15.36 -10.14 11.82
C ARG A 46 -16.70 -10.78 12.07
N TYR A 47 -16.69 -11.92 12.73
CA TYR A 47 -17.90 -12.60 13.16
C TYR A 47 -17.97 -12.65 14.69
N LEU A 48 -19.11 -12.31 15.27
CA LEU A 48 -19.36 -12.44 16.70
C LEU A 48 -19.82 -13.87 17.05
N LEU A 49 -19.04 -14.55 17.89
CA LEU A 49 -19.38 -15.85 18.46
C LEU A 49 -20.05 -15.62 19.82
N GLY A 50 -21.33 -15.24 19.79
CA GLY A 50 -22.06 -14.81 20.97
C GLY A 50 -21.62 -13.41 21.45
N SER A 51 -21.85 -13.11 22.73
CA SER A 51 -21.67 -11.77 23.31
C SER A 51 -20.23 -11.45 23.72
N ASN A 52 -19.34 -12.44 23.81
CA ASN A 52 -18.02 -12.28 24.45
C ASN A 52 -16.85 -12.69 23.56
N TRP A 53 -17.11 -13.35 22.43
CA TRP A 53 -16.07 -13.83 21.53
C TRP A 53 -16.26 -13.28 20.13
N SER A 54 -15.15 -13.05 19.43
CA SER A 54 -15.19 -12.68 18.02
C SER A 54 -14.07 -13.36 17.27
N LEU A 55 -14.39 -13.88 16.09
CA LEU A 55 -13.41 -14.35 15.11
C LEU A 55 -13.15 -13.25 14.10
N LYS A 56 -11.88 -13.00 13.78
CA LYS A 56 -11.46 -11.98 12.81
C LYS A 56 -10.53 -12.61 11.79
N GLY A 57 -10.67 -12.18 10.54
CA GLY A 57 -9.76 -12.51 9.46
C GLY A 57 -9.60 -11.31 8.53
N SER A 58 -8.41 -11.13 7.98
CA SER A 58 -8.16 -10.06 7.02
C SER A 58 -7.15 -10.50 5.96
N PHE A 59 -7.25 -9.90 4.79
CA PHE A 59 -6.33 -10.09 3.68
C PHE A 59 -6.18 -8.78 2.92
N ALA A 60 -4.95 -8.37 2.64
CA ALA A 60 -4.68 -7.17 1.88
C ALA A 60 -3.37 -7.31 1.11
N THR A 61 -3.29 -6.67 -0.06
CA THR A 61 -2.04 -6.53 -0.83
C THR A 61 -1.70 -5.06 -1.04
N MET A 62 -0.42 -4.77 -1.27
CA MET A 62 0.09 -3.42 -1.55
C MET A 62 1.23 -3.51 -2.55
N THR A 63 1.47 -2.42 -3.28
CA THR A 63 2.54 -2.32 -4.29
C THR A 63 3.17 -0.94 -4.23
N GLN A 64 4.49 -0.91 -4.30
CA GLN A 64 5.32 0.29 -4.36
C GLN A 64 6.06 0.30 -5.70
N PHE A 65 5.88 1.35 -6.49
CA PHE A 65 6.49 1.44 -7.84
C PHE A 65 7.90 2.03 -7.83
N ILE A 66 8.21 2.93 -6.89
CA ILE A 66 9.50 3.61 -6.81
C ILE A 66 10.30 3.05 -5.63
N ASN A 67 11.53 2.61 -5.91
CA ASN A 67 12.54 2.33 -4.91
C ASN A 67 13.55 3.48 -4.90
N LEU A 68 13.69 4.18 -3.76
CA LEU A 68 14.76 5.16 -3.60
C LEU A 68 16.05 4.42 -3.24
N LEU A 69 16.94 4.25 -4.22
CA LEU A 69 18.30 3.77 -3.97
C LEU A 69 19.12 4.96 -3.48
N THR A 70 19.19 5.14 -2.16
CA THR A 70 20.13 6.10 -1.57
C THR A 70 21.52 5.49 -1.66
N SER A 71 22.34 5.90 -2.62
CA SER A 71 23.77 5.68 -2.50
C SER A 71 24.25 6.54 -1.34
N GLU A 72 24.62 5.93 -0.22
CA GLU A 72 25.53 6.58 0.73
C GLU A 72 26.86 6.74 -0.01
N SER A 73 26.96 7.78 -0.83
CA SER A 73 28.25 8.27 -1.27
C SER A 73 28.96 8.64 0.02
N PHE A 74 29.86 7.76 0.46
CA PHE A 74 30.80 7.97 1.53
C PHE A 74 31.44 9.33 1.29
N SER A 75 30.90 10.38 1.91
CA SER A 75 31.56 11.66 1.99
C SER A 75 32.72 11.41 2.94
N LEU A 76 33.82 10.88 2.41
CA LEU A 76 35.10 10.99 3.10
C LEU A 76 35.32 12.51 3.17
N PRO A 77 35.26 13.14 4.36
CA PRO A 77 35.51 14.56 4.45
C PRO A 77 37.01 14.73 4.22
N THR A 78 37.39 14.76 2.95
CA THR A 78 38.78 14.96 2.58
C THR A 78 38.94 16.46 2.55
N ASP A 79 39.28 16.99 3.72
CA ASP A 79 39.74 18.36 3.90
C ASP A 79 41.13 18.44 3.23
N LEU A 80 41.16 18.79 1.94
CA LEU A 80 42.38 18.90 1.16
C LEU A 80 42.82 20.38 1.14
N TRP A 81 43.76 20.72 2.01
CA TRP A 81 44.47 21.99 1.94
C TRP A 81 45.58 21.91 0.88
N VAL A 82 45.47 22.73 -0.16
CA VAL A 82 46.42 22.83 -1.28
C VAL A 82 47.18 24.17 -1.17
N PRO A 83 48.50 24.21 -1.35
CA PRO A 83 49.26 25.45 -1.53
C PRO A 83 49.13 26.04 -2.93
#